data_AF-A0A7X3F103-F1
#
_entry.id   AF-A0A7X3F103-F1
#
_cell.length_a   1.000
_cell.length_b   1.000
_cell.length_c   1.000
_cell.angle_alpha   90.00
_cell.angle_beta   90.00
_cell.angle_gamma   90.00
#
_symmetry.space_group_name_H-M   'P 1'
#
loop_
_entity.id
_entity.type
_entity.pdbx_description
1 polymer ?
#
loop_
_entity_poly.entity_id
_entity_poly.type
_entity_poly.pdbx_seq_one_letter_code
_entity_poly.pdbx_strand_id
1 'polypeptide(L)' 'MTCVRIEHGFVCMSPFYRLPLADGTRVFMSWHNYLGPTFFRDRHERREIEDWYENLLICDALDWFIKRGHRA' A
#
# COMPACT_ATOMS: atom_id res chain seq x y z
N MET A 1 1.93 -10.43 -4.57
CA MET A 1 2.45 -11.01 -3.31
C MET A 1 3.42 -12.11 -3.68
N THR A 2 4.62 -12.09 -3.10
CA THR A 2 5.66 -13.12 -3.31
C THR A 2 5.89 -13.84 -2.00
N CYS A 3 5.77 -15.17 -1.97
CA CYS A 3 6.05 -15.95 -0.76
C CYS A 3 7.31 -16.79 -0.96
N VAL A 4 8.26 -16.64 -0.05
CA VAL A 4 9.52 -17.39 -0.01
C VAL A 4 9.41 -18.45 1.05
N ARG A 5 9.74 -19.70 0.69
CA ARG A 5 9.81 -20.81 1.63
C ARG A 5 11.14 -20.77 2.39
N ILE A 6 11.08 -20.90 3.71
CA ILE A 6 12.22 -21.17 4.59
C ILE A 6 12.09 -22.59 5.17
N GLU A 7 13.13 -23.09 5.85
CA GLU A 7 13.22 -24.48 6.34
C GLU A 7 11.96 -24.95 7.09
N HIS A 8 11.38 -24.08 7.92
CA HIS A 8 10.21 -24.37 8.75
C HIS A 8 9.07 -23.33 8.60
N GLY A 9 8.95 -22.64 7.46
CA GLY A 9 7.92 -21.61 7.29
C GLY A 9 7.86 -20.93 5.93
N PHE A 10 7.00 -19.94 5.82
CA PHE A 10 6.88 -19.07 4.65
C PHE A 10 6.95 -17.61 5.06
N VAL A 11 7.70 -16.82 4.30
CA VAL A 11 7.74 -15.37 4.42
C VAL A 11 7.04 -14.79 3.19
N CYS A 12 5.89 -14.17 3.38
CA CYS A 12 5.15 -13.50 2.31
C CYS A 12 5.44 -12.00 2.33
N MET A 13 5.84 -11.47 1.18
CA MET A 13 6.09 -10.05 0.96
C MET A 13 5.00 -9.48 0.05
N SER A 14 4.41 -8.38 0.48
CA SER A 14 3.48 -7.60 -0.32
C SER A 14 4.24 -6.58 -1.17
N PRO A 15 3.80 -6.31 -2.42
CA PRO A 15 4.30 -5.18 -3.18
C PRO A 15 4.12 -3.89 -2.39
N PHE A 16 5.16 -3.06 -2.40
CA PHE A 16 5.23 -1.85 -1.61
C PHE A 16 5.45 -0.64 -2.51
N TYR A 17 4.64 0.40 -2.32
CA TYR A 17 4.60 1.58 -3.18
C TYR A 17 4.70 2.87 -2.36
N ARG A 18 5.27 3.90 -2.95
CA ARG A 18 5.27 5.26 -2.38
C ARG A 18 4.36 6.13 -3.21
N LEU A 19 3.23 6.55 -2.64
CA LEU A 19 2.21 7.34 -3.34
C LEU A 19 2.37 8.82 -3.00
N PRO A 20 2.52 9.70 -4.00
CA PRO A 20 2.38 11.13 -3.79
C PRO A 20 0.90 11.50 -3.57
N LEU A 21 0.65 12.40 -2.62
CA LEU A 21 -0.66 12.99 -2.39
C LEU A 21 -0.76 14.36 -3.11
N ALA A 22 -1.98 14.85 -3.31
CA ALA A 22 -2.22 16.11 -4.03
C ALA A 22 -1.64 17.35 -3.31
N ASP A 23 -1.46 17.28 -1.99
CA ASP A 23 -0.85 18.31 -1.17
C ASP A 23 0.70 18.30 -1.21
N GLY A 24 1.29 17.41 -2.02
CA GLY A 24 2.75 17.25 -2.14
C GLY A 24 3.38 16.37 -1.07
N THR A 25 2.61 15.92 -0.07
CA THR A 25 3.06 14.92 0.89
C THR A 25 3.08 13.53 0.25
N ARG A 26 3.51 12.52 1.01
CA ARG A 26 3.62 11.14 0.53
C ARG A 26 3.20 10.16 1.60
N VAL A 27 2.57 9.08 1.17
CA VAL A 27 2.27 7.91 1.99
C VAL A 27 2.91 6.67 1.37
N PHE A 28 3.07 5.65 2.18
CA PHE A 28 3.55 4.35 1.74
C PHE A 28 2.39 3.36 1.77
N MET A 29 2.30 2.51 0.75
CA MET A 29 1.21 1.55 0.60
C MET A 29 1.77 0.15 0.39
N SER A 30 1.37 -0.77 1.27
CA SER A 30 1.52 -2.21 1.05
C SER A 30 0.24 -2.74 0.40
N TRP A 31 0.36 -3.49 -0.70
CA TRP A 31 -0.81 -4.07 -1.39
C TRP A 31 -0.94 -5.57 -1.10
N HIS A 32 -1.96 -5.94 -0.34
CA HIS A 32 -2.31 -7.33 -0.09
C HIS A 32 -3.40 -7.78 -1.05
N ASN A 33 -3.19 -8.91 -1.75
CA ASN A 33 -4.21 -9.44 -2.67
C ASN A 33 -5.52 -9.85 -1.97
N TYR A 34 -5.46 -10.20 -0.68
CA TYR A 34 -6.62 -10.61 0.10
C TYR A 34 -7.26 -9.46 0.89
N LEU A 35 -6.43 -8.64 1.57
CA LEU A 35 -6.89 -7.58 2.46
C LEU A 35 -7.01 -6.20 1.77
N GLY A 36 -6.47 -6.07 0.55
CA GLY A 36 -6.39 -4.79 -0.13
C GLY A 36 -5.21 -3.92 0.34
N PRO A 37 -5.33 -2.58 0.23
CA PRO A 37 -4.25 -1.66 0.57
C PRO A 37 -4.15 -1.40 2.07
N THR A 38 -2.92 -1.34 2.56
CA THR A 38 -2.58 -0.85 3.91
C THR A 38 -1.63 0.34 3.78
N PHE A 39 -1.86 1.41 4.53
CA PHE A 39 -1.11 2.66 4.41
C PHE A 39 -0.27 2.97 5.64
N PHE A 40 0.91 3.55 5.40
CA PHE A 40 1.89 3.89 6.41
C PHE A 40 2.49 5.28 6.19
N ARG A 41 2.89 5.93 7.29
CA ARG A 41 3.63 7.21 7.26
C ARG A 41 5.11 7.05 6.98
N ASP A 42 5.64 5.83 7.12
CA ASP A 42 7.06 5.53 6.95
C ASP A 42 7.31 4.31 6.05
N ARG A 43 8.54 4.20 5.57
CA ARG A 43 8.97 3.16 4.62
C ARG A 43 9.16 1.77 5.23
N HIS A 44 9.09 1.63 6.55
CA HIS A 44 9.35 0.41 7.30
C HIS A 44 8.07 -0.20 7.88
N GLU A 45 6.90 0.28 7.44
CA GLU A 45 5.59 -0.26 7.84
C GLU A 45 5.35 -0.22 9.36
N ARG A 46 5.93 0.78 10.07
CA ARG A 46 5.82 0.89 11.53
C ARG A 46 4.71 1.81 12.01
N ARG A 47 4.30 2.77 11.17
CA ARG A 47 3.30 3.79 11.50
C ARG A 47 2.11 3.67 10.56
N GLU A 48 1.29 2.67 10.83
CA GLU A 48 0.06 2.43 10.09
C GLU A 48 -0.91 3.62 10.22
N ILE A 49 -1.71 3.82 9.17
CA ILE A 49 -2.81 4.77 9.12
C ILE A 49 -4.08 3.93 8.99
N GLU A 50 -4.64 3.47 10.11
CA GLU A 50 -5.80 2.57 10.12
C GLU A 50 -7.02 3.23 9.45
N ASP A 51 -7.29 4.49 9.80
CA ASP A 51 -8.42 5.28 9.28
C ASP A 51 -8.07 6.02 7.97
N TRP A 52 -7.22 5.43 7.13
CA TRP A 52 -6.82 6.06 5.87
C TRP A 52 -8.02 6.35 4.94
N TYR A 53 -9.08 5.55 5.05
CA TYR A 53 -10.31 5.68 4.27
C TYR A 53 -11.09 6.97 4.58
N GLU A 54 -10.82 7.62 5.71
CA GLU A 54 -11.38 8.94 6.05
C GLU A 54 -10.60 10.08 5.39
N ASN A 55 -9.37 9.84 4.95
CA ASN A 55 -8.53 10.86 4.33
C ASN A 55 -8.72 10.85 2.81
N LEU A 56 -9.50 11.82 2.32
CA LEU A 56 -9.80 11.98 0.88
C LEU A 56 -8.54 12.01 0.00
N LEU A 57 -7.44 12.60 0.46
CA LEU A 57 -6.19 12.65 -0.32
C LEU A 57 -5.62 11.26 -0.56
N ILE A 58 -5.69 10.37 0.44
CA ILE A 58 -5.23 9.00 0.32
C ILE A 58 -6.17 8.21 -0.59
N CYS A 59 -7.49 8.38 -0.41
CA CYS A 59 -8.51 7.75 -1.25
C CYS A 59 -8.35 8.12 -2.74
N ASP A 60 -8.13 9.40 -3.04
CA ASP A 60 -7.91 9.87 -4.41
C ASP A 60 -6.62 9.31 -5.02
N ALA A 61 -5.53 9.27 -4.22
CA ALA A 61 -4.26 8.69 -4.66
C ALA A 61 -4.38 7.17 -4.93
N LEU A 62 -5.16 6.47 -4.11
CA LEU A 62 -5.48 5.05 -4.27
C LEU A 62 -6.31 4.80 -5.53
N ASP A 63 -7.39 5.56 -5.74
CA ASP A 63 -8.25 5.45 -6.90
C ASP A 63 -7.46 5.70 -8.20
N TRP A 64 -6.61 6.73 -8.22
CA TRP A 64 -5.66 6.95 -9.32
C TRP A 64 -4.74 5.75 -9.54
N PHE A 65 -4.17 5.19 -8.46
CA PHE A 65 -3.25 4.05 -8.54
C PHE A 65 -3.94 2.82 -9.13
N ILE A 66 -5.15 2.50 -8.66
CA ILE A 66 -5.97 1.38 -9.18
C ILE A 66 -6.29 1.60 -10.65
N LYS A 67 -6.78 2.79 -11.01
CA LYS A 67 -7.11 3.16 -12.40
C LYS A 67 -5.90 3.10 -13.34
N ARG A 68 -4.68 3.37 -12.84
CA ARG A 68 -3.46 3.21 -13.64
C ARG A 68 -3.24 1.75 -14.06
N GLY A 69 -3.59 0.78 -13.21
CA GLY A 69 -3.55 -0.64 -13.54
C GLY A 69 -4.61 -1.09 -14.56
N HIS A 70 -5.66 -0.28 -14.75
CA HIS A 70 -6.74 -0.52 -15.74
C HIS A 70 -6.49 0.11 -17.10
N ARG A 71 -5.36 0.78 -17.32
CA ARG A 71 -4.93 1.21 -18.65
C ARG A 71 -4.28 0.01 -19.37
N ALA A 72 -5.14 -0.89 -19.87
CA ALA A 72 -4.81 -1.89 -20.88
C ALA A 72 -5.28 -1.39 -22.26
#